data_AF-A0A1H9M9P7-F1
#
_entry.id   AF-A0A1H9M9P7-F1
#
_cell.length_a   1.000
_cell.length_b   1.000
_cell.length_c   1.000
_cell.angle_alpha   90.00
_cell.angle_beta   90.00
_cell.angle_gamma   90.00
#
_symmetry.space_group_name_H-M   'P 1'
#
loop_
_entity.id
_entity.type
_entity.pdbx_description
1 polymer ?
#
loop_
_entity_poly.entity_id
_entity_poly.type
_entity_poly.pdbx_seq_one_letter_code
_entity_poly.pdbx_strand_id
1 'polypeptide(L)'
;MGCTNKDSELIQNENVQSTENATDIDKDSSTSVEDSSISDKDEEAEVSEDNEQPYEQLVESLGIEKYQYPDGFEVDKNLEKLLENMAISYKQYSSDDDIPVEEEKHFIHNFCQNSWFCYDYIFDSLSTSKGIINKQQIEYIQYSFSGQYREFQSIDDNYVVDINKCSSGFNYAELTSYELISEDEEIVLKAYFDISGNSSEEADITLIKNEYSCFDGYSVKSFSVIDDVAKGCSRASFVVDLYNDGNRVKRV
;
A
#
# COMPACT_ATOMS: atom_id res chain seq x y z
N MET A 1 -23.07 -6.74 -2.32
CA MET A 1 -23.57 -7.83 -1.44
C MET A 1 -23.29 -7.42 0.00
N GLY A 2 -24.33 -7.15 0.79
CA GLY A 2 -24.19 -6.72 2.18
C GLY A 2 -24.10 -7.92 3.12
N CYS A 3 -23.13 -7.90 4.03
CA CYS A 3 -22.95 -8.95 5.03
C CYS A 3 -23.76 -8.61 6.30
N THR A 4 -24.82 -9.36 6.56
CA THR A 4 -25.34 -9.53 7.92
C THR A 4 -25.51 -11.00 8.19
N ASN A 5 -24.88 -11.51 9.24
CA ASN A 5 -25.38 -12.68 9.94
C ASN A 5 -25.48 -12.39 11.43
N LYS A 6 -26.66 -12.76 11.92
CA LYS A 6 -27.10 -12.74 13.31
C LYS A 6 -26.47 -13.91 14.06
N ASP A 7 -26.66 -13.84 15.37
CA ASP A 7 -26.59 -14.89 16.38
C ASP A 7 -25.27 -15.04 17.12
N SER A 8 -25.24 -14.48 18.33
CA SER A 8 -24.48 -15.03 19.44
C SER A 8 -25.11 -14.62 20.77
N GLU A 9 -25.99 -15.47 21.30
CA GLU A 9 -26.17 -15.60 22.74
C GLU A 9 -25.06 -16.52 23.28
N LEU A 10 -24.35 -16.10 24.34
CA LEU A 10 -24.10 -16.90 25.57
C LEU A 10 -23.03 -16.24 26.46
N ILE A 11 -23.52 -15.71 27.58
CA ILE A 11 -23.06 -15.82 28.98
C ILE A 11 -21.68 -16.47 29.22
N GLN A 12 -20.82 -15.80 30.00
CA GLN A 12 -20.14 -16.28 31.24
C GLN A 12 -19.17 -15.20 31.79
N ASN A 13 -19.40 -14.68 33.00
CA ASN A 13 -18.93 -15.12 34.32
C ASN A 13 -17.58 -14.52 34.76
N GLU A 14 -17.70 -13.57 35.69
CA GLU A 14 -16.94 -13.40 36.94
C GLU A 14 -15.47 -13.85 37.00
N ASN A 15 -14.56 -12.87 36.88
CA ASN A 15 -13.74 -12.32 37.98
C ASN A 15 -13.29 -13.31 39.07
N VAL A 16 -11.98 -13.42 39.33
CA VAL A 16 -11.33 -13.29 40.66
C VAL A 16 -9.82 -13.59 40.64
N GLN A 17 -9.08 -12.63 41.21
CA GLN A 17 -7.80 -12.68 41.96
C GLN A 17 -6.45 -12.84 41.27
N SER A 18 -5.79 -11.69 41.15
CA SER A 18 -4.35 -11.46 41.33
C SER A 18 -3.93 -11.73 42.78
N THR A 19 -2.73 -12.30 42.97
CA THR A 19 -1.95 -12.13 44.21
C THR A 19 -0.52 -11.75 43.86
N GLU A 20 -0.11 -10.62 44.44
CA GLU A 20 1.24 -10.09 44.49
C GLU A 20 2.12 -10.97 45.39
N ASN A 21 3.43 -10.99 45.15
CA ASN A 21 4.38 -11.13 46.25
C ASN A 21 5.66 -10.35 45.95
N ALA A 22 6.02 -9.56 46.96
CA ALA A 22 7.09 -8.59 46.98
C ALA A 22 8.45 -9.18 47.37
N THR A 23 9.44 -8.35 47.09
CA THR A 23 10.88 -8.39 47.36
C THR A 23 11.27 -8.53 48.83
N ASP A 24 12.45 -9.13 49.08
CA ASP A 24 13.60 -8.48 49.75
C ASP A 24 14.71 -9.51 50.05
N ILE A 25 15.98 -9.07 49.92
CA ILE A 25 17.02 -9.07 50.98
C ILE A 25 18.43 -8.97 50.37
N ASP A 26 19.14 -7.91 50.82
CA ASP A 26 20.54 -7.53 50.62
C ASP A 26 21.59 -8.58 51.05
N LYS A 27 22.80 -8.54 50.45
CA LYS A 27 24.05 -8.19 51.18
C LYS A 27 25.33 -8.13 50.31
N ASP A 28 25.77 -6.90 50.09
CA ASP A 28 27.11 -6.33 50.26
C ASP A 28 28.33 -7.27 50.47
N SER A 29 29.35 -7.14 49.60
CA SER A 29 30.76 -7.28 49.97
C SER A 29 31.67 -6.60 48.93
N SER A 30 32.42 -5.62 49.41
CA SER A 30 33.39 -4.81 48.68
C SER A 30 34.79 -5.43 48.75
N THR A 31 35.54 -5.39 47.65
CA THR A 31 37.00 -5.16 47.67
C THR A 31 37.52 -4.70 46.31
N SER A 32 38.28 -3.60 46.33
CA SER A 32 39.13 -3.02 45.29
C SER A 32 40.43 -3.85 45.09
N VAL A 33 41.35 -3.71 44.13
CA VAL A 33 41.96 -2.59 43.40
C VAL A 33 42.71 -3.17 42.15
N GLU A 34 42.79 -2.40 41.06
CA GLU A 34 43.77 -2.27 39.94
C GLU A 34 44.78 -3.40 39.60
N ASP A 35 44.95 -3.75 38.32
CA ASP A 35 45.96 -3.17 37.39
C ASP A 35 46.01 -3.95 36.04
N SER A 36 46.35 -3.20 35.01
CA SER A 36 46.57 -3.43 33.58
C SER A 36 47.18 -4.76 33.10
N SER A 37 46.74 -5.20 31.91
CA SER A 37 47.65 -5.52 30.80
C SER A 37 46.88 -5.75 29.50
N ILE A 38 47.24 -4.95 28.50
CA ILE A 38 46.92 -5.12 27.09
C ILE A 38 47.63 -6.40 26.59
N SER A 39 46.91 -7.26 25.89
CA SER A 39 47.52 -8.14 24.90
C SER A 39 46.57 -8.30 23.72
N ASP A 40 46.95 -7.65 22.63
CA ASP A 40 46.43 -7.85 21.29
C ASP A 40 46.48 -9.33 20.92
N LYS A 41 45.32 -9.87 20.56
CA LYS A 41 45.23 -11.03 19.68
C LYS A 41 44.11 -10.76 18.70
N ASP A 42 44.55 -10.52 17.47
CA ASP A 42 43.76 -10.55 16.26
C ASP A 42 42.99 -11.88 16.19
N GLU A 43 41.73 -11.84 16.61
CA GLU A 43 40.71 -12.70 16.05
C GLU A 43 39.93 -11.82 15.08
N GLU A 44 40.26 -11.93 13.79
CA GLU A 44 39.36 -11.56 12.71
C GLU A 44 38.09 -12.41 12.87
N ALA A 45 37.19 -11.95 13.74
CA ALA A 45 35.80 -12.27 13.63
C ALA A 45 35.36 -11.67 12.31
N GLU A 46 35.16 -12.51 11.29
CA GLU A 46 34.25 -12.19 10.21
C GLU A 46 32.87 -11.97 10.85
N VAL A 47 32.65 -10.73 11.29
CA VAL A 47 31.31 -10.20 11.47
C VAL A 47 30.80 -10.07 10.05
N SER A 48 30.12 -11.11 9.57
CA SER A 48 29.13 -10.93 8.52
C SER A 48 28.09 -9.97 9.11
N GLU A 49 28.30 -8.68 8.90
CA GLU A 49 27.23 -7.70 8.98
C GLU A 49 26.25 -8.16 7.90
N ASP A 50 25.25 -8.95 8.29
CA ASP A 50 24.04 -9.19 7.53
C ASP A 50 23.38 -7.83 7.30
N ASN A 51 23.87 -7.16 6.26
CA ASN A 51 23.32 -5.94 5.69
C ASN A 51 22.12 -6.31 4.80
N GLU A 52 21.28 -7.22 5.30
CA GLU A 52 19.99 -7.52 4.68
C GLU A 52 19.18 -6.23 4.68
N GLN A 53 18.62 -5.89 3.51
CA GLN A 53 17.81 -4.69 3.40
C GLN A 53 16.61 -4.83 4.37
N PRO A 54 16.15 -3.76 5.04
CA PRO A 54 15.07 -3.86 6.02
C PRO A 54 13.79 -4.57 5.51
N TYR A 55 13.54 -4.54 4.20
CA TYR A 55 12.41 -5.24 3.58
C TYR A 55 12.60 -6.77 3.49
N GLU A 56 13.84 -7.26 3.35
CA GLU A 56 14.15 -8.70 3.21
C GLU A 56 13.84 -9.42 4.52
N GLN A 57 14.25 -8.84 5.63
CA GLN A 57 13.91 -9.33 6.98
C GLN A 57 12.38 -9.29 7.21
N LEU A 58 11.71 -8.26 6.72
CA LEU A 58 10.25 -8.15 6.83
C LEU A 58 9.55 -9.30 6.08
N VAL A 59 9.86 -9.49 4.80
CA VAL A 59 9.20 -10.53 3.97
C VAL A 59 9.52 -11.93 4.49
N GLU A 60 10.74 -12.17 4.97
CA GLU A 60 11.12 -13.44 5.58
C GLU A 60 10.34 -13.69 6.88
N SER A 61 10.25 -12.68 7.76
CA SER A 61 9.53 -12.79 9.03
C SER A 61 8.04 -13.11 8.86
N LEU A 62 7.46 -12.65 7.75
CA LEU A 62 6.07 -12.89 7.37
C LEU A 62 5.87 -14.15 6.53
N GLY A 63 6.94 -14.86 6.14
CA GLY A 63 6.89 -16.07 5.33
C GLY A 63 6.36 -15.84 3.91
N ILE A 64 6.66 -14.68 3.31
CA ILE A 64 6.19 -14.32 1.97
C ILE A 64 7.03 -15.04 0.91
N GLU A 65 6.34 -15.75 0.02
CA GLU A 65 6.97 -16.44 -1.10
C GLU A 65 7.03 -15.55 -2.35
N LYS A 66 8.04 -15.79 -3.20
CA LYS A 66 8.21 -15.07 -4.47
C LYS A 66 7.11 -15.42 -5.46
N TYR A 67 6.48 -14.38 -6.01
CA TYR A 67 5.54 -14.47 -7.12
C TYR A 67 6.21 -15.05 -8.37
N GLN A 68 5.52 -15.97 -9.04
CA GLN A 68 5.97 -16.59 -10.27
C GLN A 68 5.32 -15.89 -11.47
N TYR A 69 6.10 -15.09 -12.20
CA TYR A 69 5.58 -14.33 -13.33
C TYR A 69 5.12 -15.25 -14.48
N PRO A 70 3.93 -15.00 -15.05
CA PRO A 70 3.52 -15.62 -16.30
C PRO A 70 4.37 -15.13 -17.49
N ASP A 71 4.24 -15.79 -18.64
CA ASP A 71 4.99 -15.46 -19.87
C ASP A 71 4.66 -14.07 -20.45
N GLY A 72 3.55 -13.45 -20.04
CA GLY A 72 3.16 -12.10 -20.44
C GLY A 72 2.30 -11.43 -19.37
N PHE A 73 2.34 -10.10 -19.34
CA PHE A 73 1.62 -9.30 -18.36
C PHE A 73 0.09 -9.40 -18.52
N GLU A 74 -0.58 -9.61 -17.40
CA GLU A 74 -2.04 -9.51 -17.27
C GLU A 74 -2.36 -8.91 -15.90
N VAL A 75 -3.41 -8.09 -15.85
CA VAL A 75 -3.95 -7.59 -14.58
C VAL A 75 -4.79 -8.71 -13.95
N ASP A 76 -4.25 -9.36 -12.93
CA ASP A 76 -4.96 -10.36 -12.12
C ASP A 76 -5.71 -9.69 -10.94
N LYS A 77 -6.45 -10.48 -10.18
CA LYS A 77 -7.47 -10.04 -9.23
C LYS A 77 -6.96 -9.08 -8.15
N ASN A 78 -5.79 -9.32 -7.54
CA ASN A 78 -5.32 -8.46 -6.45
C ASN A 78 -4.82 -7.11 -7.00
N LEU A 79 -4.14 -7.14 -8.16
CA LEU A 79 -3.72 -5.95 -8.86
C LEU A 79 -4.94 -5.16 -9.38
N GLU A 80 -5.96 -5.81 -9.94
CA GLU A 80 -7.22 -5.17 -10.35
C GLU A 80 -7.83 -4.37 -9.19
N LYS A 81 -8.02 -5.03 -8.04
CA LYS A 81 -8.57 -4.41 -6.84
C LYS A 81 -7.70 -3.26 -6.34
N LEU A 82 -6.38 -3.33 -6.55
CA LEU A 82 -5.46 -2.26 -6.15
C LEU A 82 -5.73 -1.03 -7.01
N LEU A 83 -5.74 -1.21 -8.32
CA LEU A 83 -5.93 -0.14 -9.28
C LEU A 83 -7.31 0.50 -9.15
N GLU A 84 -8.36 -0.28 -8.89
CA GLU A 84 -9.70 0.25 -8.59
C GLU A 84 -9.73 1.10 -7.31
N ASN A 85 -9.07 0.64 -6.24
CA ASN A 85 -8.96 1.42 -5.01
C ASN A 85 -8.16 2.71 -5.25
N MET A 86 -7.10 2.65 -6.06
CA MET A 86 -6.34 3.85 -6.44
C MET A 86 -7.19 4.86 -7.21
N ALA A 87 -8.06 4.41 -8.12
CA ALA A 87 -8.93 5.30 -8.89
C ALA A 87 -9.89 6.12 -8.02
N ILE A 88 -10.24 5.65 -6.81
CA ILE A 88 -11.04 6.42 -5.85
C ILE A 88 -10.20 7.19 -4.83
N SER A 89 -8.97 6.75 -4.55
CA SER A 89 -8.11 7.31 -3.49
C SER A 89 -7.13 8.37 -3.98
N TYR A 90 -6.68 8.30 -5.23
CA TYR A 90 -5.64 9.16 -5.77
C TYR A 90 -6.05 9.82 -7.08
N LYS A 91 -5.72 11.11 -7.23
CA LYS A 91 -5.67 11.77 -8.54
C LYS A 91 -4.30 11.70 -9.18
N GLN A 92 -3.27 11.76 -8.35
CA GLN A 92 -1.88 11.60 -8.74
C GLN A 92 -1.14 10.88 -7.62
N TYR A 93 -0.24 9.98 -7.99
CA TYR A 93 0.63 9.24 -7.08
C TYR A 93 1.97 8.94 -7.76
N SER A 94 3.04 8.98 -6.96
CA SER A 94 4.40 8.58 -7.32
C SER A 94 5.03 7.86 -6.13
N SER A 95 5.67 6.71 -6.36
CA SER A 95 6.36 5.99 -5.29
C SER A 95 7.66 6.68 -4.85
N ASP A 96 8.22 7.55 -5.69
CA ASP A 96 9.42 8.34 -5.38
C ASP A 96 9.12 9.49 -4.40
N ASP A 97 7.85 9.83 -4.19
CA ASP A 97 7.46 10.90 -3.27
C ASP A 97 7.49 10.41 -1.82
N ASP A 98 7.97 11.25 -0.91
CA ASP A 98 7.84 11.01 0.53
C ASP A 98 6.36 11.01 0.91
N ILE A 99 5.94 10.05 1.74
CA ILE A 99 4.58 9.99 2.28
C ILE A 99 4.60 10.79 3.59
N PRO A 100 3.87 11.92 3.69
CA PRO A 100 3.72 12.61 4.95
C PRO A 100 3.09 11.70 6.01
N VAL A 101 3.45 11.86 7.28
CA VAL A 101 2.89 11.09 8.40
C VAL A 101 1.35 11.09 8.43
N GLU A 102 0.71 12.16 7.97
CA GLU A 102 -0.75 12.24 7.89
C GLU A 102 -1.35 11.36 6.78
N GLU A 103 -0.61 11.12 5.70
CA GLU A 103 -1.02 10.27 4.57
C GLU A 103 -0.86 8.78 4.91
N GLU A 104 -0.03 8.41 5.89
CA GLU A 104 0.07 7.02 6.38
C GLU A 104 -1.28 6.51 6.91
N LYS A 105 -2.00 7.33 7.69
CA LYS A 105 -3.33 6.97 8.19
C LYS A 105 -4.35 6.89 7.07
N HIS A 106 -4.21 7.73 6.05
CA HIS A 106 -5.04 7.67 4.86
C HIS A 106 -4.81 6.35 4.09
N PHE A 107 -3.54 5.93 3.98
CA PHE A 107 -3.17 4.64 3.40
C PHE A 107 -3.79 3.47 4.17
N ILE A 108 -3.66 3.44 5.50
CA ILE A 108 -4.28 2.39 6.33
C ILE A 108 -5.79 2.35 6.11
N HIS A 109 -6.45 3.51 6.10
CA HIS A 109 -7.89 3.59 5.88
C HIS A 109 -8.31 2.99 4.52
N ASN A 110 -7.59 3.35 3.45
CA ASN A 110 -7.97 2.96 2.10
C ASN A 110 -7.55 1.53 1.75
N PHE A 111 -6.35 1.08 2.14
CA PHE A 111 -5.79 -0.20 1.68
C PHE A 111 -5.85 -1.31 2.72
N CYS A 112 -5.94 -0.98 4.00
CA CYS A 112 -6.03 -1.97 5.08
C CYS A 112 -7.44 -2.08 5.67
N GLN A 113 -8.26 -1.02 5.57
CA GLN A 113 -9.57 -0.94 6.21
C GLN A 113 -10.78 -0.91 5.26
N ASN A 114 -10.54 -0.89 3.95
CA ASN A 114 -11.60 -0.82 2.95
C ASN A 114 -12.06 -2.21 2.51
N SER A 115 -13.27 -2.61 2.93
CA SER A 115 -13.81 -3.94 2.66
C SER A 115 -14.28 -4.16 1.22
N TRP A 116 -14.35 -3.13 0.37
CA TRP A 116 -14.68 -3.30 -1.05
C TRP A 116 -13.51 -3.72 -1.93
N PHE A 117 -12.29 -3.35 -1.55
CA PHE A 117 -11.08 -3.63 -2.34
C PHE A 117 -10.12 -4.57 -1.61
N CYS A 118 -10.64 -5.48 -0.78
CA CYS A 118 -9.78 -6.43 -0.09
C CYS A 118 -9.04 -7.36 -1.05
N TYR A 119 -7.77 -7.61 -0.73
CA TYR A 119 -6.86 -8.51 -1.42
C TYR A 119 -6.75 -9.85 -0.69
N ASP A 120 -6.29 -10.88 -1.38
CA ASP A 120 -6.20 -12.22 -0.81
C ASP A 120 -5.32 -12.26 0.45
N TYR A 121 -4.22 -11.49 0.50
CA TYR A 121 -3.38 -11.36 1.70
C TYR A 121 -4.15 -10.86 2.94
N ILE A 122 -5.08 -9.90 2.77
CA ILE A 122 -5.94 -9.43 3.86
C ILE A 122 -6.97 -10.49 4.24
N PHE A 123 -7.53 -11.23 3.28
CA PHE A 123 -8.49 -12.30 3.56
C PHE A 123 -7.84 -13.48 4.29
N ASP A 124 -6.60 -13.83 3.95
CA ASP A 124 -5.87 -14.90 4.62
C ASP A 124 -5.73 -14.62 6.11
N SER A 125 -5.59 -13.35 6.51
CA SER A 125 -5.57 -12.93 7.92
C SER A 125 -6.83 -13.35 8.69
N LEU A 126 -8.01 -13.44 8.05
CA LEU A 126 -9.23 -13.94 8.70
C LEU A 126 -9.06 -15.38 9.18
N SER A 127 -8.31 -16.18 8.42
CA SER A 127 -8.07 -17.59 8.71
C SER A 127 -6.84 -17.81 9.59
N THR A 128 -5.79 -17.01 9.45
CA THR A 128 -4.50 -17.21 10.13
C THR A 128 -4.33 -16.40 11.41
N SER A 129 -4.91 -15.20 11.48
CA SER A 129 -4.76 -14.26 12.61
C SER A 129 -6.09 -13.75 13.17
N LYS A 130 -7.20 -14.46 12.89
CA LYS A 130 -8.57 -14.08 13.30
C LYS A 130 -8.99 -12.69 12.83
N GLY A 131 -8.45 -12.25 11.70
CA GLY A 131 -8.72 -10.95 11.10
C GLY A 131 -7.98 -9.80 11.78
N ILE A 132 -6.87 -10.06 12.46
CA ILE A 132 -6.02 -9.01 13.03
C ILE A 132 -4.76 -8.88 12.17
N ILE A 133 -4.47 -7.69 11.68
CA ILE A 133 -3.18 -7.38 11.05
C ILE A 133 -2.39 -6.38 11.90
N ASN A 134 -1.10 -6.59 12.06
CA ASN A 134 -0.20 -5.76 12.88
C ASN A 134 0.57 -4.72 12.05
N LYS A 135 1.38 -3.87 12.70
CA LYS A 135 2.23 -2.85 12.04
C LYS A 135 3.12 -3.43 10.93
N GLN A 136 3.82 -4.54 11.17
CA GLN A 136 4.68 -5.18 10.17
C GLN A 136 3.89 -5.59 8.92
N GLN A 137 2.69 -6.15 9.08
CA GLN A 137 1.83 -6.52 7.96
C GLN A 137 1.31 -5.29 7.20
N ILE A 138 1.03 -4.18 7.89
CA ILE A 138 0.65 -2.91 7.27
C ILE A 138 1.82 -2.34 6.44
N GLU A 139 3.03 -2.33 7.00
CA GLU A 139 4.25 -1.90 6.31
C GLU A 139 4.56 -2.79 5.10
N TYR A 140 4.33 -4.10 5.21
CA TYR A 140 4.43 -5.02 4.09
C TYR A 140 3.41 -4.71 2.97
N ILE A 141 2.16 -4.37 3.31
CA ILE A 141 1.17 -3.94 2.31
C ILE A 141 1.63 -2.64 1.64
N GLN A 142 2.23 -1.70 2.39
CA GLN A 142 2.77 -0.46 1.82
C GLN A 142 4.01 -0.71 0.94
N TYR A 143 4.89 -1.62 1.33
CA TYR A 143 6.02 -2.06 0.51
C TYR A 143 5.53 -2.74 -0.77
N SER A 144 4.55 -3.63 -0.67
CA SER A 144 3.90 -4.27 -1.82
C SER A 144 3.30 -3.23 -2.77
N PHE A 145 2.70 -2.18 -2.20
CA PHE A 145 2.07 -1.11 -2.96
C PHE A 145 3.09 -0.24 -3.71
N SER A 146 4.16 0.20 -3.05
CA SER A 146 5.08 1.22 -3.57
C SER A 146 6.39 0.68 -4.13
N GLY A 147 6.76 -0.55 -3.78
CA GLY A 147 8.09 -1.14 -4.02
C GLY A 147 9.18 -0.56 -3.12
N GLN A 148 8.84 0.35 -2.20
CA GLN A 148 9.79 1.01 -1.31
C GLN A 148 9.41 0.75 0.14
N TYR A 149 10.34 0.16 0.91
CA TYR A 149 10.10 -0.09 2.32
C TYR A 149 10.18 1.20 3.13
N ARG A 150 9.16 1.40 3.98
CA ARG A 150 9.03 2.55 4.87
C ARG A 150 8.42 2.10 6.18
N GLU A 151 8.98 2.55 7.29
CA GLU A 151 8.42 2.35 8.62
C GLU A 151 7.37 3.43 8.92
N PHE A 152 6.18 3.04 9.36
CA PHE A 152 5.10 3.98 9.65
C PHE A 152 5.34 4.67 11.00
N GLN A 153 5.47 6.00 10.95
CA GLN A 153 5.74 6.81 12.14
C GLN A 153 4.45 7.25 12.86
N SER A 154 3.30 7.15 12.18
CA SER A 154 1.99 7.58 12.69
C SER A 154 1.32 6.58 13.65
N ILE A 155 1.87 5.37 13.77
CA ILE A 155 1.35 4.25 14.57
C ILE A 155 2.47 3.61 15.40
N ASP A 156 2.11 3.05 16.56
CA ASP A 156 3.04 2.33 17.42
C ASP A 156 3.16 0.85 17.04
N ASP A 157 4.16 0.15 17.59
CA ASP A 157 4.45 -1.26 17.26
C ASP A 157 3.34 -2.23 17.68
N ASN A 158 2.46 -1.84 18.61
CA ASN A 158 1.32 -2.63 19.05
C ASN A 158 0.04 -2.27 18.29
N TYR A 159 0.13 -1.36 17.31
CA TYR A 159 -1.00 -0.99 16.49
C TYR A 159 -1.49 -2.18 15.67
N VAL A 160 -2.81 -2.34 15.64
CA VAL A 160 -3.48 -3.40 14.91
C VAL A 160 -4.71 -2.87 14.18
N VAL A 161 -4.97 -3.46 13.02
CA VAL A 161 -6.25 -3.31 12.31
C VAL A 161 -7.05 -4.59 12.47
N ASP A 162 -8.31 -4.44 12.87
CA ASP A 162 -9.30 -5.52 12.95
C ASP A 162 -10.12 -5.54 11.66
N ILE A 163 -9.82 -6.51 10.79
CA ILE A 163 -10.45 -6.69 9.48
C ILE A 163 -11.96 -6.90 9.61
N ASN A 164 -12.43 -7.48 10.72
CA ASN A 164 -13.87 -7.68 10.96
C ASN A 164 -14.62 -6.36 11.20
N LYS A 165 -13.90 -5.26 11.46
CA LYS A 165 -14.45 -3.92 11.64
C LYS A 165 -14.24 -3.02 10.43
N CYS A 166 -13.68 -3.56 9.34
CA CYS A 166 -13.48 -2.81 8.12
C CYS A 166 -14.80 -2.36 7.50
N SER A 167 -14.77 -1.19 6.89
CA SER A 167 -15.94 -0.58 6.27
C SER A 167 -15.55 0.03 4.93
N SER A 168 -16.46 -0.02 3.98
CA SER A 168 -16.29 0.67 2.72
C SER A 168 -16.89 2.08 2.79
N GLY A 169 -16.31 3.00 2.02
CA GLY A 169 -16.90 4.31 1.76
C GLY A 169 -18.19 4.22 0.93
N PHE A 170 -18.67 5.36 0.43
CA PHE A 170 -19.82 5.41 -0.49
C PHE A 170 -19.43 5.25 -1.97
N ASN A 171 -18.13 5.30 -2.29
CA ASN A 171 -17.64 5.26 -3.66
C ASN A 171 -16.93 3.94 -3.99
N TYR A 172 -17.17 3.44 -5.20
CA TYR A 172 -16.44 2.30 -5.75
C TYR A 172 -16.00 2.61 -7.18
N ALA A 173 -14.96 1.92 -7.63
CA ALA A 173 -14.50 1.89 -9.01
C ALA A 173 -14.54 0.46 -9.53
N GLU A 174 -14.72 0.32 -10.84
CA GLU A 174 -14.61 -0.95 -11.57
C GLU A 174 -13.64 -0.75 -12.73
N LEU A 175 -12.60 -1.57 -12.81
CA LEU A 175 -11.69 -1.56 -13.96
C LEU A 175 -12.40 -2.19 -15.16
N THR A 176 -12.74 -1.39 -16.16
CA THR A 176 -13.51 -1.84 -17.32
C THR A 176 -12.62 -2.41 -18.42
N SER A 177 -11.45 -1.81 -18.62
CA SER A 177 -10.46 -2.21 -19.63
C SER A 177 -9.12 -1.52 -19.39
N TYR A 178 -8.07 -2.06 -19.99
CA TYR A 178 -6.76 -1.42 -20.05
C TYR A 178 -6.08 -1.68 -21.40
N GLU A 179 -5.19 -0.77 -21.78
CA GLU A 179 -4.26 -0.91 -22.91
C GLU A 179 -2.84 -1.01 -22.35
N LEU A 180 -2.11 -2.06 -22.74
CA LEU A 180 -0.69 -2.23 -22.44
C LEU A 180 0.14 -1.43 -23.46
N ILE A 181 0.84 -0.41 -22.98
CA ILE A 181 1.66 0.49 -23.80
C ILE A 181 3.09 -0.05 -23.93
N SER A 182 3.66 -0.55 -22.83
CA SER A 182 4.99 -1.18 -22.80
C SER A 182 5.10 -2.21 -21.68
N GLU A 183 5.94 -3.21 -21.90
CA GLU A 183 6.24 -4.31 -20.97
C GLU A 183 7.74 -4.60 -21.03
N ASP A 184 8.55 -3.68 -20.52
CA ASP A 184 10.01 -3.83 -20.45
C ASP A 184 10.44 -3.92 -18.98
N GLU A 185 11.31 -3.00 -18.52
CA GLU A 185 11.65 -2.84 -17.10
C GLU A 185 10.46 -2.32 -16.29
N GLU A 186 9.61 -1.53 -16.95
CA GLU A 186 8.37 -0.98 -16.41
C GLU A 186 7.19 -1.41 -17.27
N ILE A 187 6.06 -1.64 -16.62
CA ILE A 187 4.79 -1.93 -17.27
C ILE A 187 3.97 -0.65 -17.28
N VAL A 188 3.69 -0.15 -18.47
CA VAL A 188 2.93 1.10 -18.65
C VAL A 188 1.55 0.77 -19.19
N LEU A 189 0.53 1.18 -18.46
CA LEU A 189 -0.87 0.93 -18.77
C LEU A 189 -1.62 2.24 -18.94
N LYS A 190 -2.61 2.19 -19.82
CA LYS A 190 -3.72 3.15 -19.85
C LYS A 190 -4.99 2.40 -19.45
N ALA A 191 -5.57 2.78 -18.32
CA ALA A 191 -6.71 2.08 -17.72
C ALA A 191 -7.97 2.94 -17.72
N TYR A 192 -9.13 2.28 -17.84
CA TYR A 192 -10.44 2.91 -17.87
C TYR A 192 -11.30 2.39 -16.72
N PHE A 193 -11.76 3.29 -15.85
CA PHE A 193 -12.53 2.97 -14.67
C PHE A 193 -13.95 3.53 -14.78
N ASP A 194 -14.93 2.73 -14.40
CA ASP A 194 -16.27 3.23 -14.08
C ASP A 194 -16.36 3.50 -12.58
N ILE A 195 -16.68 4.73 -12.22
CA ILE A 195 -16.78 5.20 -10.84
C ILE A 195 -18.26 5.36 -10.48
N SER A 196 -18.61 4.97 -9.25
CA SER A 196 -19.94 5.16 -8.69
C SER A 196 -20.43 6.60 -8.88
N GLY A 197 -21.66 6.77 -9.38
CA GLY A 197 -22.21 8.09 -9.72
C GLY A 197 -22.24 8.41 -11.23
N ASN A 198 -22.03 7.40 -12.09
CA ASN A 198 -22.02 7.52 -13.55
C ASN A 198 -20.90 8.42 -14.10
N SER A 199 -19.76 8.44 -13.43
CA SER A 199 -18.52 9.04 -13.95
C SER A 199 -17.58 7.94 -14.41
N SER A 200 -16.82 8.22 -15.46
CA SER A 200 -15.74 7.33 -15.91
C SER A 200 -14.43 8.12 -15.88
N GLU A 201 -13.36 7.46 -15.47
CA GLU A 201 -12.02 8.04 -15.38
C GLU A 201 -11.04 7.24 -16.24
N GLU A 202 -10.12 7.94 -16.90
CA GLU A 202 -8.98 7.35 -17.60
C GLU A 202 -7.74 7.64 -16.74
N ALA A 203 -6.84 6.66 -16.59
CA ALA A 203 -5.60 6.85 -15.86
C ALA A 203 -4.40 6.28 -16.61
N ASP A 204 -3.29 7.00 -16.55
CA ASP A 204 -1.97 6.51 -16.92
C ASP A 204 -1.32 5.87 -15.67
N ILE A 205 -0.83 4.64 -15.81
CA ILE A 205 -0.32 3.83 -14.70
C ILE A 205 1.03 3.26 -15.08
N THR A 206 2.01 3.35 -14.18
CA THR A 206 3.31 2.67 -14.33
C THR A 206 3.51 1.71 -13.17
N LEU A 207 3.80 0.46 -13.49
CA LEU A 207 4.07 -0.61 -12.53
C LEU A 207 5.50 -1.09 -12.67
N ILE A 208 6.06 -1.59 -11.56
CA ILE A 208 7.36 -2.25 -11.49
C ILE A 208 7.18 -3.67 -10.95
N LYS A 209 8.02 -4.60 -11.42
CA LYS A 209 8.07 -5.96 -10.87
C LYS A 209 8.56 -5.91 -9.43
N ASN A 210 7.75 -6.45 -8.52
CA ASN A 210 8.09 -6.69 -7.13
C ASN A 210 7.64 -8.11 -6.76
N GLU A 211 8.58 -9.06 -6.81
CA GLU A 211 8.29 -10.48 -6.62
C GLU A 211 7.69 -10.81 -5.25
N TYR A 212 7.80 -9.93 -4.25
CA TYR A 212 7.20 -10.11 -2.93
C TYR A 212 5.91 -9.32 -2.73
N SER A 213 5.40 -8.63 -3.75
CA SER A 213 4.17 -7.85 -3.63
C SER A 213 2.94 -8.73 -3.48
N CYS A 214 2.06 -8.40 -2.51
CA CYS A 214 0.73 -8.97 -2.40
C CYS A 214 -0.25 -8.55 -3.51
N PHE A 215 0.18 -7.70 -4.46
CA PHE A 215 -0.59 -7.26 -5.62
C PHE A 215 -0.12 -7.97 -6.89
N ASP A 216 -0.18 -9.29 -6.85
CA ASP A 216 0.18 -10.20 -7.95
C ASP A 216 1.61 -9.98 -8.47
N GLY A 217 2.56 -9.67 -7.57
CA GLY A 217 3.96 -9.48 -7.93
C GLY A 217 4.30 -8.12 -8.54
N TYR A 218 3.43 -7.12 -8.43
CA TYR A 218 3.66 -5.77 -8.94
C TYR A 218 3.52 -4.69 -7.87
N SER A 219 4.31 -3.64 -7.99
CA SER A 219 4.16 -2.40 -7.22
C SER A 219 3.87 -1.24 -8.15
N VAL A 220 3.16 -0.24 -7.64
CA VAL A 220 2.81 0.96 -8.39
C VAL A 220 3.95 1.96 -8.28
N LYS A 221 4.53 2.33 -9.41
CA LYS A 221 5.52 3.40 -9.50
C LYS A 221 4.83 4.75 -9.66
N SER A 222 3.81 4.84 -10.50
CA SER A 222 3.03 6.05 -10.68
C SER A 222 1.59 5.76 -11.11
N PHE A 223 0.70 6.69 -10.77
CA PHE A 223 -0.71 6.67 -11.17
C PHE A 223 -1.17 8.11 -11.37
N SER A 224 -1.83 8.40 -12.49
CA SER A 224 -2.36 9.73 -12.78
C SER A 224 -3.69 9.63 -13.50
N VAL A 225 -4.74 10.19 -12.90
CA VAL A 225 -6.02 10.38 -13.59
C VAL A 225 -5.85 11.47 -14.64
N ILE A 226 -6.33 11.19 -15.85
CA ILE A 226 -6.30 12.12 -16.97
C ILE A 226 -7.51 13.04 -16.86
N ASP A 227 -7.29 14.25 -16.36
CA ASP A 227 -8.32 15.28 -16.38
C ASP A 227 -8.61 15.70 -17.82
N ASP A 228 -9.84 15.47 -18.25
CA ASP A 228 -10.39 15.87 -19.55
C ASP A 228 -10.58 17.41 -19.63
N VAL A 229 -9.53 18.20 -19.40
CA VAL A 229 -9.54 19.66 -19.66
C VAL A 229 -9.80 19.92 -21.16
N ALA A 230 -9.60 18.91 -22.02
CA ALA A 230 -9.85 18.97 -23.47
C ALA A 230 -11.33 18.77 -23.88
N LYS A 231 -12.20 18.12 -23.08
CA LYS A 231 -13.62 17.95 -23.45
C LYS A 231 -14.45 19.23 -23.27
N GLY A 232 -13.87 20.28 -22.70
CA GLY A 232 -14.47 21.62 -22.58
C GLY A 232 -14.20 22.60 -23.73
N CYS A 233 -13.33 22.27 -24.71
CA CYS A 233 -12.87 23.24 -25.71
C CYS A 233 -13.03 22.76 -27.16
N SER A 234 -14.25 22.33 -27.55
CA SER A 234 -14.64 22.17 -28.97
C SER A 234 -15.89 22.97 -29.35
N ARG A 235 -16.28 23.97 -28.55
CA ARG A 235 -17.25 25.01 -28.93
C ARG A 235 -16.66 26.41 -28.83
N ALA A 236 -15.66 26.69 -29.66
CA ALA A 236 -15.57 27.91 -30.45
C ALA A 236 -14.26 27.89 -31.25
N SER A 237 -14.35 27.53 -32.52
CA SER A 237 -13.44 28.11 -33.50
C SER A 237 -13.73 29.61 -33.58
N PHE A 238 -13.18 30.40 -32.66
CA PHE A 238 -12.99 31.83 -32.89
C PHE A 238 -11.87 31.95 -33.92
N VAL A 239 -12.25 31.92 -35.19
CA VAL A 239 -11.43 32.53 -36.22
C VAL A 239 -11.42 34.02 -35.89
N VAL A 240 -10.31 34.50 -35.32
CA VAL A 240 -10.03 35.93 -35.25
C VAL A 240 -9.72 36.35 -36.68
N ASP A 241 -10.76 36.69 -37.44
CA ASP A 241 -10.60 37.43 -38.68
C ASP A 241 -10.07 38.82 -38.32
N LEU A 242 -8.75 38.98 -38.44
CA LEU A 242 -8.12 40.28 -38.51
C LEU A 242 -8.65 40.97 -39.78
N TYR A 243 -9.69 41.78 -39.61
CA TYR A 243 -10.05 42.77 -40.60
C TYR A 243 -8.88 43.75 -40.73
N ASN A 244 -8.08 43.57 -41.78
CA ASN A 244 -7.26 44.63 -42.33
C ASN A 244 -7.60 44.77 -43.82
N ASP A 245 -8.32 45.85 -44.10
CA ASP A 245 -8.51 46.54 -45.38
C ASP A 245 -8.60 45.74 -46.68
N GLY A 246 -9.83 45.64 -47.16
CA GLY A 246 -10.14 46.01 -48.54
C GLY A 246 -9.68 45.07 -49.64
N ASN A 247 -10.39 43.95 -49.84
CA ASN A 247 -10.74 43.55 -51.21
C ASN A 247 -11.91 42.58 -51.27
N ARG A 248 -12.91 42.94 -52.09
CA ARG A 248 -14.05 42.09 -52.45
C ARG A 248 -13.61 41.04 -53.45
N VAL A 249 -13.90 39.75 -53.23
CA VAL A 249 -14.09 38.81 -54.35
C VAL A 249 -15.30 37.92 -54.09
N LYS A 250 -16.19 37.89 -55.10
CA LYS A 250 -17.44 37.14 -55.18
C LYS A 250 -17.18 35.63 -55.31
N ARG A 251 -18.03 34.83 -54.66
CA ARG A 251 -18.13 33.37 -54.89
C ARG A 251 -18.82 33.08 -56.23
N VAL A 252 -18.24 32.15 -56.99
CA VAL A 252 -18.97 31.18 -57.84
C VAL A 252 -19.16 29.93 -57.00
#